data_AF-A0A7X9R6F0-F1
#
_entry.id   AF-A0A7X9R6F0-F1
#
_cell.length_a   1.000
_cell.length_b   1.000
_cell.length_c   1.000
_cell.angle_alpha   90.00
_cell.angle_beta   90.00
_cell.angle_gamma   90.00
#
_symmetry.space_group_name_H-M   'P 1'
#
loop_
_entity.id
_entity.type
_entity.pdbx_description
1 polymer ?
#
loop_
_entity_poly.entity_id
_entity_poly.type
_entity_poly.pdbx_seq_one_letter_code
_entity_poly.pdbx_strand_id
1 'polypeptide(L)'
;MKSNLIILGVNHAYQLVSRDCQPAVYRAFFDRVNPDLIGIQRTPEKYARMDLQEYAYEQKEIILPYALQKGVPIFPFDWNASSNDQLLAYGINDSDQPAFFRGENSLKKFTFFSNLQEDFFYSERKEVIKQNNEWIQTKSSGEKDFARRLFQYRTYMQAMSIKSIAESHPGKTILIIVEHKHKVDIESILSNNASMEIIQPSKFGYPTNEEISQHKEVNDAYAVCSFNILGLQANHEIDMKWVEENLDTLREHDYTSEVKLLEVKLELLKETITDTEAIKRYIELEKGLNYYQRFTYTGVKDKSRIDSYFDPFGNLSVKNRLRVELGKSFYNIKQQDKVQVLKEEILSMSSLTIFQEKQLEAYWNMYISTV
;
A
#
# COMPACT_ATOMS: atom_id res chain seq x y z
N MET A 1 12.49 35.68 2.30
CA MET A 1 11.11 35.22 2.58
C MET A 1 11.19 33.81 3.14
N LYS A 2 10.39 33.47 4.14
CA LYS A 2 10.35 32.11 4.68
C LYS A 2 9.53 31.21 3.76
N SER A 3 9.92 29.96 3.61
CA SER A 3 9.13 28.94 2.90
C SER A 3 8.08 28.35 3.84
N ASN A 4 6.90 28.04 3.32
CA ASN A 4 5.83 27.38 4.07
C ASN A 4 6.05 25.87 3.96
N LEU A 5 6.34 25.20 5.08
CA LEU A 5 6.59 23.76 5.12
C LEU A 5 5.40 23.04 5.74
N ILE A 6 4.73 22.19 4.96
CA ILE A 6 3.61 21.36 5.40
C ILE A 6 4.10 19.91 5.42
N ILE A 7 4.07 19.24 6.58
CA ILE A 7 4.51 17.85 6.70
C ILE A 7 3.30 16.96 6.97
N LEU A 8 2.83 16.21 5.96
CA LEU A 8 1.76 15.25 6.09
C LEU A 8 2.33 13.86 6.46
N GLY A 9 2.00 13.40 7.66
CA GLY A 9 2.38 12.08 8.17
C GLY A 9 1.34 11.04 7.78
N VAL A 10 1.76 10.01 7.07
CA VAL A 10 0.88 8.97 6.50
C VAL A 10 1.19 7.59 7.04
N ASN A 11 0.20 6.70 6.98
CA ASN A 11 0.42 5.26 7.07
C ASN A 11 0.39 4.70 5.64
N HIS A 12 1.46 4.02 5.23
CA HIS A 12 1.60 3.54 3.85
C HIS A 12 0.46 2.59 3.50
N ALA A 13 -0.18 2.81 2.35
CA ALA A 13 -1.32 2.03 1.86
C ALA A 13 -2.60 2.03 2.71
N TYR A 14 -2.68 2.82 3.78
CA TYR A 14 -3.90 2.92 4.59
C TYR A 14 -5.08 3.55 3.83
N GLN A 15 -4.76 4.27 2.74
CA GLN A 15 -5.73 4.82 1.78
C GLN A 15 -6.58 3.73 1.10
N LEU A 16 -6.11 2.47 1.16
CA LEU A 16 -6.84 1.32 0.63
C LEU A 16 -7.85 0.74 1.61
N VAL A 17 -7.83 1.12 2.90
CA VAL A 17 -8.69 0.53 3.94
C VAL A 17 -9.55 1.52 4.71
N SER A 18 -9.28 2.82 4.60
CA SER A 18 -10.04 3.85 5.30
C SER A 18 -10.66 4.86 4.35
N ARG A 19 -11.98 5.00 4.46
CA ARG A 19 -12.79 6.00 3.77
C ARG A 19 -12.34 7.43 4.07
N ASP A 20 -11.93 7.68 5.32
CA ASP A 20 -11.57 9.01 5.81
C ASP A 20 -10.20 9.48 5.30
N CYS A 21 -9.39 8.57 4.76
CA CYS A 21 -8.14 8.89 4.08
C CYS A 21 -8.06 8.25 2.68
N GLN A 22 -9.19 8.04 2.02
CA GLN A 22 -9.22 7.48 0.66
C GLN A 22 -8.42 8.34 -0.33
N PRO A 23 -8.01 7.80 -1.50
CA PRO A 23 -7.10 8.49 -2.41
C PRO A 23 -7.57 9.88 -2.86
N ALA A 24 -8.87 10.03 -3.07
CA ALA A 24 -9.49 11.30 -3.43
C ALA A 24 -9.35 12.39 -2.34
N VAL A 25 -9.27 12.02 -1.05
CA VAL A 25 -9.02 12.96 0.06
C VAL A 25 -7.62 13.56 -0.06
N TYR A 26 -6.62 12.75 -0.44
CA TYR A 26 -5.26 13.23 -0.67
C TYR A 26 -5.21 14.25 -1.80
N ARG A 27 -5.78 13.93 -2.96
CA ARG A 27 -5.83 14.84 -4.12
C ARG A 27 -6.56 16.16 -3.78
N ALA A 28 -7.71 16.08 -3.12
CA ALA A 28 -8.44 17.26 -2.68
C ALA A 28 -7.64 18.12 -1.69
N PHE A 29 -6.93 17.48 -0.76
CA PHE A 29 -6.04 18.18 0.17
C PHE A 29 -4.86 18.84 -0.55
N PHE A 30 -4.27 18.19 -1.56
CA PHE A 30 -3.20 18.77 -2.34
C PHE A 30 -3.66 20.03 -3.10
N ASP A 31 -4.88 20.03 -3.63
CA ASP A 31 -5.47 21.21 -4.28
C ASP A 31 -5.69 22.36 -3.26
N ARG A 32 -6.09 22.05 -2.01
CA ARG A 32 -6.19 23.05 -0.93
C ARG A 32 -4.85 23.63 -0.50
N VAL A 33 -3.82 22.78 -0.38
CA VAL A 33 -2.46 23.22 -0.03
C VAL A 33 -1.85 24.02 -1.17
N ASN A 34 -2.18 23.65 -2.42
CA ASN A 34 -1.62 24.21 -3.65
C ASN A 34 -0.08 24.30 -3.58
N PRO A 35 0.62 23.16 -3.44
CA PRO A 35 2.06 23.15 -3.22
C PRO A 35 2.82 23.59 -4.48
N ASP A 36 3.86 24.40 -4.28
CA ASP A 36 4.85 24.68 -5.33
C ASP A 36 5.76 23.49 -5.57
N LEU A 37 6.00 22.65 -4.55
CA LEU A 37 6.80 21.42 -4.62
C LEU A 37 6.25 20.35 -3.68
N ILE A 38 6.36 19.08 -4.07
CA ILE A 38 6.00 17.93 -3.24
C ILE A 38 7.25 17.07 -2.94
N GLY A 39 7.52 16.84 -1.67
CA GLY A 39 8.55 15.95 -1.18
C GLY A 39 8.00 14.55 -0.92
N ILE A 40 8.65 13.51 -1.44
CA ILE A 40 8.30 12.11 -1.15
C ILE A 40 9.41 11.39 -0.39
N GLN A 41 9.02 10.49 0.52
CA GLN A 41 9.93 9.63 1.26
C GLN A 41 10.50 8.52 0.35
N ARG A 42 11.40 8.93 -0.55
CA ARG A 42 12.24 8.04 -1.35
C ARG A 42 13.63 8.64 -1.55
N THR A 43 14.67 7.80 -1.70
CA THR A 43 16.02 8.32 -1.90
C THR A 43 16.18 8.86 -3.32
N PRO A 44 17.03 9.88 -3.54
CA PRO A 44 17.25 10.44 -4.88
C PRO A 44 17.65 9.41 -5.93
N GLU A 45 18.54 8.47 -5.58
CA GLU A 45 19.05 7.46 -6.52
C GLU A 45 17.97 6.46 -6.93
N LYS A 46 17.10 6.08 -5.99
CA LYS A 46 16.00 5.15 -6.24
C LYS A 46 14.89 5.83 -7.05
N TYR A 47 14.53 7.05 -6.69
CA TYR A 47 13.56 7.85 -7.43
C TYR A 47 14.01 8.12 -8.87
N ALA A 48 15.29 8.43 -9.09
CA ALA A 48 15.85 8.64 -10.43
C ALA A 48 15.70 7.42 -11.37
N ARG A 49 15.51 6.22 -10.82
CA ARG A 49 15.24 4.98 -11.56
C ARG A 49 13.76 4.58 -11.56
N MET A 50 12.87 5.42 -11.03
CA MET A 50 11.47 5.09 -10.74
C MET A 50 11.30 3.81 -9.90
N ASP A 51 12.31 3.50 -9.08
CA ASP A 51 12.30 2.38 -8.15
C ASP A 51 11.60 2.82 -6.86
N LEU A 52 10.27 2.78 -6.85
CA LEU A 52 9.44 3.19 -5.71
C LEU A 52 9.22 2.04 -4.72
N GLN A 53 8.86 2.36 -3.48
CA GLN A 53 8.57 1.33 -2.47
C GLN A 53 7.27 0.60 -2.82
N GLU A 54 7.30 -0.73 -2.72
CA GLU A 54 6.18 -1.58 -3.13
C GLU A 54 4.92 -1.30 -2.30
N TYR A 55 5.09 -0.95 -1.02
CA TYR A 55 4.02 -0.70 -0.07
C TYR A 55 3.53 0.76 -0.01
N ALA A 56 4.26 1.69 -0.61
CA ALA A 56 3.92 3.12 -0.60
C ALA A 56 2.90 3.43 -1.71
N TYR A 57 1.66 2.94 -1.55
CA TYR A 57 0.57 3.16 -2.50
C TYR A 57 0.36 4.66 -2.76
N GLU A 58 0.38 5.47 -1.72
CA GLU A 58 0.20 6.92 -1.81
C GLU A 58 1.25 7.59 -2.70
N GLN A 59 2.50 7.12 -2.69
CA GLN A 59 3.53 7.67 -3.58
C GLN A 59 3.26 7.31 -5.03
N LYS A 60 3.03 6.02 -5.31
CA LYS A 60 2.95 5.49 -6.67
C LYS A 60 1.67 5.88 -7.39
N GLU A 61 0.54 5.77 -6.69
CA GLU A 61 -0.79 5.79 -7.31
C GLU A 61 -1.54 7.11 -7.05
N ILE A 62 -1.05 7.95 -6.13
CA ILE A 62 -1.70 9.23 -5.80
C ILE A 62 -0.78 10.41 -6.10
N ILE A 63 0.36 10.49 -5.41
CA ILE A 63 1.21 11.68 -5.38
C ILE A 63 1.88 11.91 -6.74
N LEU A 64 2.51 10.88 -7.31
CA LEU A 64 3.19 11.02 -8.59
C LEU A 64 2.23 11.32 -9.75
N PRO A 65 1.10 10.61 -9.91
CA PRO A 65 0.11 10.96 -10.92
C PRO A 65 -0.43 12.38 -10.75
N TYR A 66 -0.79 12.78 -9.52
CA TYR A 66 -1.26 14.14 -9.23
C TYR A 66 -0.22 15.19 -9.62
N ALA A 67 1.03 15.02 -9.19
CA ALA A 67 2.10 15.96 -9.44
C ALA A 67 2.40 16.10 -10.94
N LEU A 68 2.40 14.97 -11.67
CA LEU A 68 2.53 14.96 -13.12
C LEU A 68 1.39 15.72 -13.81
N GLN A 69 0.14 15.47 -13.41
CA GLN A 69 -1.03 16.12 -13.99
C GLN A 69 -1.06 17.63 -13.73
N LYS A 70 -0.66 18.05 -12.53
CA LYS A 70 -0.69 19.46 -12.10
C LYS A 70 0.59 20.22 -12.43
N GLY A 71 1.63 19.54 -12.94
CA GLY A 71 2.93 20.14 -13.21
C GLY A 71 3.68 20.56 -11.95
N VAL A 72 3.43 19.90 -10.81
CA VAL A 72 4.10 20.18 -9.53
C VAL A 72 5.39 19.36 -9.46
N PRO A 73 6.57 19.99 -9.29
CA PRO A 73 7.82 19.27 -9.12
C PRO A 73 7.83 18.34 -7.90
N ILE A 74 8.39 17.14 -8.09
CA ILE A 74 8.63 16.16 -7.04
C ILE A 74 10.09 16.20 -6.64
N PHE A 75 10.37 16.18 -5.33
CA PHE A 75 11.71 15.94 -4.81
C PHE A 75 11.77 14.74 -3.85
N PRO A 76 12.67 13.78 -4.10
CA PRO A 76 12.98 12.73 -3.14
C PRO A 76 13.85 13.28 -2.00
N PHE A 77 13.50 13.01 -0.74
CA PHE A 77 14.26 13.52 0.42
C PHE A 77 14.81 12.44 1.35
N ASP A 78 14.58 11.16 1.05
CA ASP A 78 14.91 10.08 1.98
C ASP A 78 16.39 9.69 1.97
N TRP A 79 16.80 8.98 3.01
CA TRP A 79 18.12 8.39 3.16
C TRP A 79 17.98 6.92 3.53
N ASN A 80 18.76 6.06 2.90
CA ASN A 80 18.84 4.65 3.26
C ASN A 80 20.22 4.30 3.80
N ALA A 81 20.21 3.46 4.82
CA ALA A 81 21.40 2.86 5.38
C ALA A 81 22.11 1.95 4.36
N SER A 82 23.42 1.77 4.51
CA SER A 82 24.16 0.83 3.67
C SER A 82 23.64 -0.61 3.89
N SER A 83 23.84 -1.51 2.93
CA SER A 83 23.46 -2.92 3.08
C SER A 83 24.09 -3.57 4.32
N ASN A 84 25.33 -3.21 4.66
CA ASN A 84 26.00 -3.71 5.85
C ASN A 84 25.33 -3.20 7.14
N ASP A 85 24.97 -1.91 7.19
CA ASP A 85 24.27 -1.35 8.35
C ASP A 85 22.87 -1.96 8.50
N GLN A 86 22.17 -2.19 7.39
CA GLN A 86 20.87 -2.86 7.41
C GLN A 86 21.01 -4.32 7.91
N LEU A 87 22.06 -5.04 7.49
CA LEU A 87 22.32 -6.40 7.96
C LEU A 87 22.55 -6.41 9.47
N LEU A 88 23.41 -5.51 9.95
CA LEU A 88 23.76 -5.45 11.36
C LEU A 88 22.59 -4.96 12.24
N ALA A 89 21.77 -4.03 11.75
CA ALA A 89 20.66 -3.46 12.51
C ALA A 89 19.38 -4.30 12.47
N TYR A 90 19.08 -4.94 11.33
CA TYR A 90 17.79 -5.59 11.07
C TYR A 90 17.93 -7.07 10.67
N GLY A 91 19.15 -7.58 10.47
CA GLY A 91 19.37 -8.94 9.97
C GLY A 91 19.08 -9.12 8.47
N ILE A 92 18.95 -8.03 7.70
CA ILE A 92 18.63 -8.06 6.26
C ILE A 92 19.55 -7.16 5.43
N ASN A 93 20.00 -7.63 4.27
CA ASN A 93 20.96 -6.91 3.42
C ASN A 93 20.31 -5.83 2.53
N ASP A 94 19.00 -5.95 2.26
CA ASP A 94 18.24 -4.97 1.49
C ASP A 94 16.79 -4.96 1.98
N SER A 95 16.37 -3.84 2.57
CA SER A 95 15.00 -3.61 3.03
C SER A 95 13.98 -3.37 1.90
N ASP A 96 14.42 -3.11 0.67
CA ASP A 96 13.53 -3.02 -0.49
C ASP A 96 13.34 -4.37 -1.20
N GLN A 97 14.20 -5.37 -0.95
CA GLN A 97 14.10 -6.68 -1.56
C GLN A 97 13.16 -7.60 -0.77
N PRO A 98 12.07 -8.09 -1.38
CA PRO A 98 11.20 -9.05 -0.72
C PRO A 98 11.88 -10.43 -0.60
N ALA A 99 11.52 -11.16 0.46
CA ALA A 99 11.91 -12.56 0.60
C ALA A 99 11.38 -13.41 -0.58
N PHE A 100 11.95 -14.60 -0.79
CA PHE A 100 11.49 -15.51 -1.85
C PHE A 100 9.97 -15.77 -1.73
N PHE A 101 9.50 -16.10 -0.53
CA PHE A 101 8.08 -16.04 -0.16
C PHE A 101 7.90 -15.25 1.15
N ARG A 102 6.73 -14.62 1.33
CA ARG A 102 6.37 -13.78 2.47
C ARG A 102 5.56 -14.59 3.48
N GLY A 103 6.25 -15.19 4.46
CA GLY A 103 5.60 -15.84 5.60
C GLY A 103 5.29 -14.88 6.76
N GLU A 104 4.47 -15.31 7.73
CA GLU A 104 4.10 -14.51 8.91
C GLU A 104 5.31 -14.08 9.75
N ASN A 105 6.35 -14.92 9.80
CA ASN A 105 7.60 -14.65 10.52
C ASN A 105 8.64 -13.87 9.69
N SER A 106 8.29 -13.44 8.48
CA SER A 106 9.19 -12.63 7.65
C SER A 106 9.10 -11.16 8.03
N LEU A 107 10.25 -10.47 8.09
CA LEU A 107 10.33 -9.00 8.20
C LEU A 107 9.61 -8.29 7.03
N LYS A 108 9.30 -9.01 5.95
CA LYS A 108 8.59 -8.54 4.75
C LYS A 108 7.32 -9.34 4.49
N LYS A 109 6.63 -9.74 5.57
CA LYS A 109 5.29 -10.32 5.50
C LYS A 109 4.32 -9.42 4.71
N PHE A 110 3.25 -10.02 4.20
CA PHE A 110 2.17 -9.27 3.58
C PHE A 110 1.60 -8.23 4.54
N THR A 111 1.21 -7.09 4.01
CA THR A 111 0.58 -6.03 4.80
C THR A 111 -0.93 -6.17 4.81
N PHE A 112 -1.47 -6.05 6.02
CA PHE A 112 -2.87 -5.90 6.34
C PHE A 112 -2.96 -4.97 7.56
N PHE A 113 -4.16 -4.41 7.78
CA PHE A 113 -4.45 -3.51 8.88
C PHE A 113 -5.46 -4.17 9.81
N SER A 114 -5.12 -4.20 11.11
CA SER A 114 -5.98 -4.76 12.16
C SER A 114 -6.94 -3.74 12.78
N ASN A 115 -6.92 -2.50 12.29
CA ASN A 115 -7.70 -1.37 12.78
C ASN A 115 -7.94 -0.41 11.61
N LEU A 116 -9.18 0.04 11.43
CA LEU A 116 -9.60 0.93 10.33
C LEU A 116 -9.92 2.38 10.78
N GLN A 117 -9.53 2.77 12.01
CA GLN A 117 -9.90 4.06 12.63
C GLN A 117 -8.93 5.24 12.38
N GLU A 118 -7.93 5.11 11.50
CA GLU A 118 -7.07 6.26 11.16
C GLU A 118 -7.79 7.18 10.16
N ASP A 119 -7.83 8.47 10.49
CA ASP A 119 -8.29 9.53 9.59
C ASP A 119 -7.11 10.22 8.87
N PHE A 120 -7.42 11.13 7.95
CA PHE A 120 -6.42 11.83 7.15
C PHE A 120 -5.34 12.60 7.96
N PHE A 121 -5.67 13.14 9.13
CA PHE A 121 -4.74 13.88 10.01
C PHE A 121 -4.36 13.07 11.26
N TYR A 122 -4.51 11.75 11.26
CA TYR A 122 -4.28 10.92 12.45
C TYR A 122 -2.88 11.12 13.07
N SER A 123 -1.87 11.45 12.25
CA SER A 123 -0.49 11.68 12.69
C SER A 123 -0.31 12.93 13.56
N GLU A 124 -1.31 13.82 13.62
CA GLU A 124 -1.36 14.99 14.50
C GLU A 124 -2.07 14.72 15.83
N ARG A 125 -2.69 13.54 16.01
CA ARG A 125 -3.37 13.19 17.26
C ARG A 125 -2.38 13.07 18.41
N LYS A 126 -2.76 13.56 19.60
CA LYS A 126 -1.87 13.65 20.77
C LYS A 126 -1.33 12.29 21.19
N GLU A 127 -2.17 11.26 21.14
CA GLU A 127 -1.84 9.88 21.47
C GLU A 127 -0.84 9.27 20.48
N VAL A 128 -0.98 9.56 19.19
CA VAL A 128 -0.06 9.08 18.13
C VAL A 128 1.30 9.77 18.28
N ILE A 129 1.31 11.09 18.49
CA ILE A 129 2.51 11.87 18.78
C ILE A 129 3.22 11.31 20.03
N LYS A 130 2.47 11.05 21.10
CA LYS A 130 3.01 10.49 22.35
C LYS A 130 3.63 9.11 22.12
N GLN A 131 2.92 8.20 21.44
CA GLN A 131 3.39 6.85 21.15
C GLN A 131 4.69 6.87 20.33
N ASN A 132 4.75 7.72 19.29
CA ASN A 132 5.95 7.85 18.46
C ASN A 132 7.13 8.39 19.27
N ASN A 133 6.91 9.43 20.08
CA ASN A 133 7.96 9.98 20.96
C ASN A 133 8.45 8.96 21.99
N GLU A 134 7.55 8.20 22.60
CA GLU A 134 7.90 7.12 23.54
C GLU A 134 8.79 6.07 22.88
N TRP A 135 8.42 5.59 21.68
CA TRP A 135 9.25 4.64 20.93
C TRP A 135 10.63 5.21 20.57
N ILE A 136 10.70 6.46 20.10
CA ILE A 136 11.96 7.13 19.74
C ILE A 136 12.89 7.25 20.97
N GLN A 137 12.32 7.54 22.15
CA GLN A 137 13.08 7.78 23.39
C GLN A 137 13.42 6.49 24.16
N THR A 138 12.68 5.39 23.94
CA THR A 138 12.87 4.12 24.65
C THR A 138 14.11 3.39 24.15
N LYS A 139 15.20 3.52 24.90
CA LYS A 139 16.49 2.87 24.58
C LYS A 139 16.44 1.38 24.90
N SER A 140 16.99 0.58 24.01
CA SER A 140 17.34 -0.82 24.30
C SER A 140 18.81 -0.92 24.74
N SER A 141 19.18 -2.03 25.39
CA SER A 141 20.57 -2.27 25.80
C SER A 141 21.41 -2.88 24.69
N GLY A 142 22.64 -2.40 24.52
CA GLY A 142 23.63 -3.00 23.63
C GLY A 142 23.21 -2.97 22.15
N GLU A 143 23.48 -4.08 21.45
CA GLU A 143 23.20 -4.23 20.01
C GLU A 143 21.73 -4.07 19.62
N LYS A 144 20.79 -4.38 20.54
CA LYS A 144 19.34 -4.26 20.30
C LYS A 144 18.89 -2.82 20.05
N ASP A 145 19.69 -1.83 20.43
CA ASP A 145 19.41 -0.40 20.21
C ASP A 145 19.77 0.07 18.79
N PHE A 146 20.47 -0.75 17.99
CA PHE A 146 21.00 -0.30 16.71
C PHE A 146 19.89 0.10 15.73
N ALA A 147 18.83 -0.71 15.59
CA ALA A 147 17.68 -0.39 14.77
C ALA A 147 17.08 1.00 15.08
N ARG A 148 16.91 1.32 16.37
CA ARG A 148 16.39 2.62 16.82
C ARG A 148 17.34 3.76 16.47
N ARG A 149 18.66 3.58 16.66
CA ARG A 149 19.67 4.60 16.30
C ARG A 149 19.71 4.85 14.79
N LEU A 150 19.64 3.79 14.01
CA LEU A 150 19.65 3.88 12.55
C LEU A 150 18.39 4.58 12.03
N PHE A 151 17.23 4.29 12.63
CA PHE A 151 16.00 5.03 12.38
C PHE A 151 16.16 6.52 12.68
N GLN A 152 16.66 6.90 13.88
CA GLN A 152 16.86 8.30 14.24
C GLN A 152 17.82 9.02 13.29
N TYR A 153 18.90 8.34 12.89
CA TYR A 153 19.84 8.90 11.92
C TYR A 153 19.18 9.11 10.55
N ARG A 154 18.38 8.14 10.07
CA ARG A 154 17.58 8.32 8.84
C ARG A 154 16.65 9.52 8.94
N THR A 155 15.91 9.67 10.05
CA THR A 155 15.02 10.81 10.26
C THR A 155 15.76 12.14 10.28
N TYR A 156 16.94 12.18 10.90
CA TYR A 156 17.79 13.35 10.88
C TYR A 156 18.24 13.71 9.46
N MET A 157 18.67 12.74 8.66
CA MET A 157 19.07 12.95 7.27
C MET A 157 17.90 13.42 6.39
N GLN A 158 16.70 12.87 6.59
CA GLN A 158 15.47 13.35 5.95
C GLN A 158 15.22 14.83 6.28
N ALA A 159 15.30 15.21 7.56
CA ALA A 159 15.13 16.59 7.99
C ALA A 159 16.17 17.52 7.36
N MET A 160 17.45 17.11 7.29
CA MET A 160 18.50 17.91 6.65
C MET A 160 18.27 18.09 5.14
N SER A 161 17.77 17.07 4.45
CA SER A 161 17.40 17.16 3.04
C SER A 161 16.24 18.14 2.83
N ILE A 162 15.17 18.02 3.63
CA ILE A 162 14.02 18.93 3.61
C ILE A 162 14.46 20.38 3.87
N LYS A 163 15.34 20.60 4.85
CA LYS A 163 15.92 21.91 5.15
C LYS A 163 16.60 22.52 3.92
N SER A 164 17.47 21.77 3.27
CA SER A 164 18.21 22.23 2.09
C SER A 164 17.27 22.64 0.94
N ILE A 165 16.21 21.86 0.72
CA ILE A 165 15.18 22.18 -0.28
C ILE A 165 14.43 23.47 0.09
N ALA A 166 14.00 23.61 1.34
CA ALA A 166 13.27 24.80 1.78
C ALA A 166 14.13 26.07 1.68
N GLU A 167 15.42 26.00 2.01
CA GLU A 167 16.38 27.10 1.89
C GLU A 167 16.62 27.52 0.43
N SER A 168 16.53 26.57 -0.50
CA SER A 168 16.69 26.81 -1.94
C SER A 168 15.43 27.36 -2.61
N HIS A 169 14.29 27.39 -1.90
CA HIS A 169 12.97 27.78 -2.45
C HIS A 169 12.27 28.82 -1.56
N PRO A 170 12.87 29.99 -1.29
CA PRO A 170 12.32 30.99 -0.37
C PRO A 170 10.94 31.49 -0.82
N GLY A 171 9.98 31.52 0.10
CA GLY A 171 8.61 31.99 -0.15
C GLY A 171 7.70 30.99 -0.85
N LYS A 172 8.17 29.76 -1.06
CA LYS A 172 7.40 28.67 -1.68
C LYS A 172 6.65 27.82 -0.66
N THR A 173 5.55 27.21 -1.09
CA THR A 173 4.79 26.22 -0.33
C THR A 173 5.30 24.82 -0.67
N ILE A 174 5.80 24.12 0.34
CA ILE A 174 6.45 22.82 0.20
C ILE A 174 5.65 21.80 0.99
N LEU A 175 5.08 20.81 0.31
CA LEU A 175 4.35 19.71 0.93
C LEU A 175 5.24 18.48 1.03
N ILE A 176 5.56 18.05 2.24
CA ILE A 176 6.30 16.81 2.53
C ILE A 176 5.31 15.71 2.86
N ILE A 177 5.47 14.55 2.24
CA ILE A 177 4.69 13.36 2.57
C ILE A 177 5.64 12.26 3.06
N VAL A 178 5.41 11.80 4.28
CA VAL A 178 6.34 10.92 5.02
C VAL A 178 5.57 9.94 5.90
N GLU A 179 6.11 8.74 6.14
CA GLU A 179 5.59 7.84 7.17
C GLU A 179 5.48 8.59 8.50
N HIS A 180 4.29 8.53 9.12
CA HIS A 180 3.95 9.28 10.32
C HIS A 180 4.96 9.17 11.47
N LYS A 181 5.67 8.04 11.58
CA LYS A 181 6.68 7.80 12.61
C LYS A 181 7.84 8.80 12.55
N HIS A 182 8.14 9.34 11.36
CA HIS A 182 9.20 10.34 11.18
C HIS A 182 8.71 11.77 11.43
N LYS A 183 7.41 12.05 11.21
CA LYS A 183 6.86 13.42 11.17
C LYS A 183 7.25 14.25 12.39
N VAL A 184 6.96 13.76 13.59
CA VAL A 184 7.17 14.53 14.84
C VAL A 184 8.64 14.90 15.06
N ASP A 185 9.57 13.99 14.75
CA ASP A 185 10.99 14.21 14.96
C ASP A 185 11.58 15.13 13.88
N ILE A 186 11.12 15.02 12.62
CA ILE A 186 11.44 15.99 11.56
C ILE A 186 10.99 17.40 11.97
N GLU A 187 9.74 17.55 12.44
CA GLU A 187 9.21 18.84 12.88
C GLU A 187 10.03 19.42 14.04
N SER A 188 10.39 18.59 15.02
CA SER A 188 11.23 18.96 16.15
C SER A 188 12.59 19.49 15.68
N ILE A 189 13.27 18.76 14.79
CA ILE A 189 14.59 19.12 14.24
C ILE A 189 14.53 20.45 13.46
N LEU A 190 13.45 20.69 12.73
CA LEU A 190 13.29 21.86 11.85
C LEU A 190 12.67 23.08 12.53
N SER A 191 12.08 22.92 13.71
CA SER A 191 11.29 23.94 14.43
C SER A 191 11.96 25.32 14.58
N ASN A 192 13.29 25.35 14.74
CA ASN A 192 14.06 26.58 14.97
C ASN A 192 14.75 27.13 13.70
N ASN A 193 14.40 26.62 12.51
CA ASN A 193 15.02 27.09 11.27
C ASN A 193 14.44 28.46 10.83
N ALA A 194 15.32 29.45 10.66
CA ALA A 194 14.92 30.82 10.31
C ALA A 194 14.39 30.98 8.86
N SER A 195 14.67 30.02 7.98
CA SER A 195 14.36 30.05 6.54
C SER A 195 12.98 29.48 6.21
N MET A 196 12.30 28.86 7.17
CA MET A 196 11.01 28.20 6.95
C MET A 196 10.03 28.44 8.10
N GLU A 197 8.76 28.19 7.85
CA GLU A 197 7.69 28.11 8.84
C GLU A 197 6.96 26.78 8.68
N ILE A 198 6.82 26.04 9.77
CA ILE A 198 6.06 24.77 9.75
C ILE A 198 4.58 25.08 9.96
N ILE A 199 3.76 24.67 8.98
CA ILE A 199 2.30 24.78 9.02
C ILE A 199 1.74 23.37 9.15
N GLN A 200 1.01 23.11 10.25
CA GLN A 200 0.38 21.81 10.44
C GLN A 200 -0.67 21.54 9.34
N PRO A 201 -0.67 20.36 8.70
CA PRO A 201 -1.67 19.97 7.71
C PRO A 201 -3.12 20.24 8.12
N SER A 202 -3.49 19.97 9.38
CA SER A 202 -4.86 20.21 9.87
C SER A 202 -5.33 21.66 9.78
N LYS A 203 -4.43 22.65 9.66
CA LYS A 203 -4.81 24.06 9.45
C LYS A 203 -5.52 24.31 8.13
N PHE A 204 -5.37 23.43 7.14
CA PHE A 204 -6.10 23.50 5.87
C PHE A 204 -7.48 22.82 5.94
N GLY A 205 -7.82 22.19 7.06
CA GLY A 205 -9.09 21.49 7.30
C GLY A 205 -9.24 20.21 6.49
N TYR A 206 -10.26 19.41 6.84
CA TYR A 206 -10.64 18.21 6.09
C TYR A 206 -11.31 18.59 4.76
N PRO A 207 -10.94 17.98 3.63
CA PRO A 207 -11.69 18.07 2.38
C PRO A 207 -13.18 17.82 2.57
N THR A 208 -14.03 18.62 1.91
CA THR A 208 -15.47 18.42 1.88
C THR A 208 -15.84 17.23 0.98
N ASN A 209 -17.04 16.69 1.15
CA ASN A 209 -17.54 15.63 0.27
C ASN A 209 -17.59 16.05 -1.20
N GLU A 210 -17.84 17.34 -1.48
CA GLU A 210 -17.85 17.88 -2.84
C GLU A 210 -16.45 17.86 -3.45
N GLU A 211 -15.44 18.39 -2.74
CA GLU A 211 -14.04 18.33 -3.20
C GLU A 211 -13.57 16.89 -3.37
N ILE A 212 -13.90 16.00 -2.42
CA ILE A 212 -13.56 14.57 -2.53
C ILE A 212 -14.19 13.96 -3.78
N SER A 213 -15.46 14.27 -4.07
CA SER A 213 -16.15 13.71 -5.23
C SER A 213 -15.52 14.10 -6.57
N GLN A 214 -14.93 15.29 -6.66
CA GLN A 214 -14.25 15.80 -7.86
C GLN A 214 -12.93 15.06 -8.17
N HIS A 215 -12.37 14.35 -7.19
CA HIS A 215 -11.10 13.63 -7.30
C HIS A 215 -11.22 12.11 -7.21
N LYS A 216 -12.44 11.57 -7.30
CA LYS A 216 -12.64 10.12 -7.38
C LYS A 216 -12.17 9.61 -8.73
N GLU A 217 -11.33 8.59 -8.70
CA GLU A 217 -10.89 7.89 -9.90
C GLU A 217 -11.30 6.41 -9.83
N VAL A 218 -11.72 5.85 -10.97
CA VAL A 218 -12.13 4.44 -11.05
C VAL A 218 -10.97 3.50 -10.69
N ASN A 219 -9.72 3.89 -11.00
CA ASN A 219 -8.54 3.12 -10.63
C ASN A 219 -8.37 2.99 -9.11
N ASP A 220 -8.82 3.97 -8.32
CA ASP A 220 -8.83 3.85 -6.86
C ASP A 220 -9.77 2.73 -6.41
N ALA A 221 -10.96 2.67 -7.02
CA ALA A 221 -11.95 1.65 -6.69
C ALA A 221 -11.42 0.24 -7.01
N TYR A 222 -10.71 0.06 -8.13
CA TYR A 222 -10.00 -1.20 -8.40
C TYR A 222 -8.95 -1.52 -7.33
N ALA A 223 -8.17 -0.53 -6.90
CA ALA A 223 -7.16 -0.75 -5.87
C ALA A 223 -7.76 -1.10 -4.50
N VAL A 224 -8.80 -0.38 -4.08
CA VAL A 224 -9.55 -0.62 -2.84
C VAL A 224 -10.20 -2.00 -2.87
N CYS A 225 -10.94 -2.34 -3.93
CA CYS A 225 -11.59 -3.64 -4.05
C CYS A 225 -10.57 -4.78 -4.09
N SER A 226 -9.51 -4.69 -4.92
CA SER A 226 -8.49 -5.74 -4.98
C SER A 226 -7.77 -5.93 -3.65
N PHE A 227 -7.43 -4.86 -2.94
CA PHE A 227 -6.78 -4.96 -1.63
C PHE A 227 -7.67 -5.64 -0.58
N ASN A 228 -8.93 -5.20 -0.44
CA ASN A 228 -9.81 -5.67 0.62
C ASN A 228 -10.47 -7.03 0.31
N ILE A 229 -10.78 -7.32 -0.95
CA ILE A 229 -11.53 -8.52 -1.35
C ILE A 229 -10.60 -9.69 -1.69
N LEU A 230 -9.45 -9.40 -2.33
CA LEU A 230 -8.50 -10.42 -2.80
C LEU A 230 -7.20 -10.44 -1.99
N GLY A 231 -6.74 -9.30 -1.48
CA GLY A 231 -5.53 -9.22 -0.66
C GLY A 231 -5.66 -9.94 0.68
N LEU A 232 -4.56 -9.96 1.45
CA LEU A 232 -4.55 -10.57 2.78
C LEU A 232 -5.55 -9.90 3.74
N GLN A 233 -5.90 -8.64 3.51
CA GLN A 233 -6.91 -7.90 4.26
C GLN A 233 -8.27 -8.62 4.30
N ALA A 234 -8.59 -9.45 3.29
CA ALA A 234 -9.83 -10.23 3.25
C ALA A 234 -10.02 -11.18 4.45
N ASN A 235 -8.93 -11.52 5.15
CA ASN A 235 -8.94 -12.36 6.35
C ASN A 235 -8.98 -11.54 7.66
N HIS A 236 -9.16 -10.22 7.56
CA HIS A 236 -9.13 -9.28 8.67
C HIS A 236 -10.34 -8.34 8.60
N GLU A 237 -10.35 -7.29 9.44
CA GLU A 237 -11.43 -6.30 9.47
C GLU A 237 -11.52 -5.54 8.13
N ILE A 238 -12.73 -5.36 7.61
CA ILE A 238 -13.01 -4.64 6.36
C ILE A 238 -14.18 -3.69 6.62
N ASP A 239 -14.09 -2.44 6.16
CA ASP A 239 -15.26 -1.58 6.02
C ASP A 239 -16.10 -2.08 4.84
N MET A 240 -16.98 -3.05 5.12
CA MET A 240 -17.80 -3.72 4.11
C MET A 240 -18.63 -2.72 3.31
N LYS A 241 -19.20 -1.71 3.97
CA LYS A 241 -20.02 -0.70 3.30
C LYS A 241 -19.20 0.12 2.31
N TRP A 242 -18.01 0.56 2.71
CA TRP A 242 -17.15 1.33 1.82
C TRP A 242 -16.61 0.49 0.65
N VAL A 243 -16.28 -0.78 0.88
CA VAL A 243 -15.88 -1.71 -0.19
C VAL A 243 -17.02 -1.96 -1.17
N GLU A 244 -18.26 -2.11 -0.68
CA GLU A 244 -19.46 -2.20 -1.53
C GLU A 244 -19.66 -0.94 -2.39
N GLU A 245 -19.56 0.25 -1.80
CA GLU A 245 -19.67 1.52 -2.54
C GLU A 245 -18.61 1.63 -3.68
N ASN A 246 -17.39 1.13 -3.44
CA ASN A 246 -16.35 1.09 -4.47
C ASN A 246 -16.65 0.02 -5.54
N LEU A 247 -17.15 -1.16 -5.14
CA LEU A 247 -17.54 -2.18 -6.11
C LEU A 247 -18.72 -1.71 -6.98
N ASP A 248 -19.67 -0.96 -6.43
CA ASP A 248 -20.76 -0.36 -7.18
C ASP A 248 -20.24 0.66 -8.20
N THR A 249 -19.25 1.47 -7.83
CA THR A 249 -18.55 2.37 -8.76
C THR A 249 -17.95 1.59 -9.94
N LEU A 250 -17.37 0.41 -9.68
CA LEU A 250 -16.82 -0.46 -10.75
C LEU A 250 -17.92 -1.07 -11.62
N ARG A 251 -19.03 -1.52 -11.02
CA ARG A 251 -20.20 -2.06 -11.75
C ARG A 251 -20.80 -1.02 -12.70
N GLU A 252 -20.93 0.21 -12.24
CA GLU A 252 -21.46 1.33 -13.04
C GLU A 252 -20.50 1.77 -14.16
N HIS A 253 -19.19 1.65 -13.93
CA HIS A 253 -18.18 2.01 -14.92
C HIS A 253 -18.04 0.95 -16.02
N ASP A 254 -17.69 -0.29 -15.65
CA ASP A 254 -17.58 -1.42 -16.57
C ASP A 254 -17.70 -2.76 -15.83
N TYR A 255 -18.70 -3.56 -16.18
CA TYR A 255 -19.00 -4.84 -15.53
C TYR A 255 -18.17 -6.00 -16.11
N THR A 256 -16.86 -5.88 -15.98
CA THR A 256 -15.88 -6.83 -16.50
C THR A 256 -15.84 -8.14 -15.71
N SER A 257 -15.12 -9.13 -16.23
CA SER A 257 -14.88 -10.39 -15.51
C SER A 257 -14.05 -10.22 -14.23
N GLU A 258 -13.21 -9.19 -14.13
CA GLU A 258 -12.52 -8.81 -12.88
C GLU A 258 -13.55 -8.36 -11.84
N VAL A 259 -14.49 -7.50 -12.21
CA VAL A 259 -15.57 -7.03 -11.33
C VAL A 259 -16.48 -8.17 -10.88
N LYS A 260 -16.84 -9.08 -11.79
CA LYS A 260 -17.63 -10.28 -11.45
C LYS A 260 -16.92 -11.21 -10.48
N LEU A 261 -15.60 -11.37 -10.60
CA LEU A 261 -14.80 -12.15 -9.66
C LEU A 261 -14.79 -11.48 -8.27
N LEU A 262 -14.57 -10.17 -8.21
CA LEU A 262 -14.61 -9.39 -6.97
C LEU A 262 -15.98 -9.49 -6.29
N GLU A 263 -17.06 -9.42 -7.06
CA GLU A 263 -18.44 -9.55 -6.57
C GLU A 263 -18.71 -10.90 -5.91
N VAL A 264 -18.42 -12.01 -6.59
CA VAL A 264 -18.64 -13.36 -6.03
C VAL A 264 -17.82 -13.52 -4.74
N LYS A 265 -16.59 -13.00 -4.72
CA LYS A 265 -15.75 -13.08 -3.53
C LYS A 265 -16.29 -12.22 -2.38
N LEU A 266 -16.77 -11.01 -2.65
CA LEU A 266 -17.38 -10.14 -1.64
C LEU A 266 -18.65 -10.75 -1.07
N GLU A 267 -19.52 -11.33 -1.91
CA GLU A 267 -20.72 -12.03 -1.47
C GLU A 267 -20.40 -13.21 -0.53
N LEU A 268 -19.30 -13.93 -0.82
CA LEU A 268 -18.80 -15.02 0.02
C LEU A 268 -18.24 -14.49 1.36
N LEU A 269 -17.48 -13.38 1.34
CA LEU A 269 -16.97 -12.73 2.56
C LEU A 269 -18.09 -12.19 3.45
N LYS A 270 -19.20 -11.76 2.85
CA LYS A 270 -20.42 -11.34 3.56
C LYS A 270 -21.30 -12.52 4.00
N GLU A 271 -20.92 -13.76 3.70
CA GLU A 271 -21.71 -14.96 3.96
C GLU A 271 -23.12 -14.95 3.30
N THR A 272 -23.29 -14.12 2.25
CA THR A 272 -24.56 -14.04 1.50
C THR A 272 -24.73 -15.16 0.49
N ILE A 273 -23.64 -15.82 0.12
CA ILE A 273 -23.62 -17.05 -0.66
C ILE A 273 -22.77 -18.10 0.06
N THR A 274 -23.04 -19.38 -0.22
CA THR A 274 -22.22 -20.49 0.29
C THR A 274 -21.07 -20.81 -0.68
N ASP A 275 -20.05 -21.53 -0.22
CA ASP A 275 -18.98 -22.05 -1.10
C ASP A 275 -19.52 -22.86 -2.29
N THR A 276 -20.61 -23.61 -2.11
CA THR A 276 -21.23 -24.38 -3.20
C THR A 276 -21.81 -23.48 -4.28
N GLU A 277 -22.40 -22.35 -3.89
CA GLU A 277 -22.92 -21.35 -4.82
C GLU A 277 -21.77 -20.58 -5.50
N ALA A 278 -20.75 -20.18 -4.73
CA ALA A 278 -19.55 -19.54 -5.27
C ALA A 278 -18.85 -20.42 -6.31
N ILE A 279 -18.71 -21.73 -6.06
CA ILE A 279 -18.14 -22.69 -7.02
C ILE A 279 -18.88 -22.66 -8.36
N LYS A 280 -20.22 -22.67 -8.36
CA LYS A 280 -21.00 -22.63 -9.60
C LYS A 280 -20.75 -21.33 -10.37
N ARG A 281 -20.73 -20.20 -9.66
CA ARG A 281 -20.49 -18.88 -10.26
C ARG A 281 -19.08 -18.75 -10.83
N TYR A 282 -18.07 -19.25 -10.11
CA TYR A 282 -16.68 -19.27 -10.61
C TYR A 282 -16.53 -20.14 -11.86
N ILE A 283 -17.08 -21.36 -11.85
CA ILE A 283 -17.05 -22.25 -13.03
C ILE A 283 -17.72 -21.60 -14.24
N GLU A 284 -18.85 -20.91 -14.05
CA GLU A 284 -19.52 -20.21 -15.15
C GLU A 284 -18.69 -19.03 -15.66
N LEU A 285 -18.17 -18.20 -14.76
CA LEU A 285 -17.33 -17.06 -15.09
C LEU A 285 -16.04 -17.47 -15.83
N GLU A 286 -15.47 -18.62 -15.48
CA GLU A 286 -14.26 -19.14 -16.11
C GLU A 286 -14.41 -19.41 -17.62
N LYS A 287 -15.61 -19.85 -18.07
CA LYS A 287 -15.87 -20.19 -19.48
C LYS A 287 -15.64 -19.03 -20.44
N GLY A 288 -15.90 -17.80 -19.99
CA GLY A 288 -15.75 -16.58 -20.77
C GLY A 288 -14.41 -15.86 -20.59
N LEU A 289 -13.54 -16.34 -19.68
CA LEU A 289 -12.31 -15.64 -19.33
C LEU A 289 -11.18 -15.86 -20.33
N ASN A 290 -10.62 -14.76 -20.82
CA ASN A 290 -9.34 -14.77 -21.51
C ASN A 290 -8.23 -15.06 -20.50
N TYR A 291 -7.43 -16.07 -20.81
CA TYR A 291 -6.31 -16.53 -19.99
C TYR A 291 -5.29 -15.43 -19.67
N TYR A 292 -5.05 -14.51 -20.61
CA TYR A 292 -4.05 -13.46 -20.48
C TYR A 292 -4.60 -12.15 -19.91
N GLN A 293 -5.90 -12.09 -19.58
CA GLN A 293 -6.50 -10.91 -18.98
C GLN A 293 -5.83 -10.60 -17.64
N ARG A 294 -5.31 -9.38 -17.51
CA ARG A 294 -4.69 -8.87 -16.28
C ARG A 294 -5.70 -8.05 -15.48
N PHE A 295 -5.49 -8.01 -14.17
CA PHE A 295 -6.19 -7.09 -13.28
C PHE A 295 -5.81 -5.65 -13.62
N THR A 296 -6.75 -4.75 -13.41
CA THR A 296 -6.55 -3.30 -13.58
C THR A 296 -5.55 -2.77 -12.55
N TYR A 297 -5.65 -3.26 -11.30
CA TYR A 297 -4.66 -3.01 -10.25
C TYR A 297 -4.14 -4.33 -9.66
N THR A 298 -2.81 -4.47 -9.61
CA THR A 298 -2.15 -5.65 -9.02
C THR A 298 -1.32 -5.31 -7.78
N GLY A 299 -0.93 -4.03 -7.60
CA GLY A 299 0.05 -3.61 -6.60
C GLY A 299 1.45 -4.21 -6.80
N VAL A 300 1.70 -4.94 -7.89
CA VAL A 300 2.94 -5.68 -8.16
C VAL A 300 4.00 -4.73 -8.71
N LYS A 301 5.14 -4.67 -8.02
CA LYS A 301 6.33 -3.96 -8.51
C LYS A 301 7.21 -4.84 -9.40
N ASP A 302 7.48 -6.07 -8.97
CA ASP A 302 8.34 -7.01 -9.68
C ASP A 302 7.49 -8.07 -10.40
N LYS A 303 7.35 -7.91 -11.72
CA LYS A 303 6.54 -8.80 -12.57
C LYS A 303 7.09 -10.22 -12.67
N SER A 304 8.32 -10.48 -12.22
CA SER A 304 8.88 -11.82 -12.16
C SER A 304 8.32 -12.66 -11.00
N ARG A 305 7.60 -12.03 -10.07
CA ARG A 305 6.97 -12.69 -8.91
C ARG A 305 5.50 -13.03 -9.17
N ILE A 306 4.89 -13.85 -8.32
CA ILE A 306 3.42 -14.05 -8.33
C ILE A 306 2.68 -13.16 -7.33
N ASP A 307 3.39 -12.66 -6.33
CA ASP A 307 2.84 -11.89 -5.23
C ASP A 307 3.05 -10.38 -5.42
N SER A 308 2.21 -9.61 -4.74
CA SER A 308 2.48 -8.21 -4.42
C SER A 308 2.85 -8.09 -2.93
N TYR A 309 3.00 -6.87 -2.42
CA TYR A 309 3.17 -6.64 -0.99
C TYR A 309 1.90 -6.94 -0.17
N PHE A 310 0.75 -7.06 -0.84
CA PHE A 310 -0.57 -7.14 -0.20
C PHE A 310 -1.27 -8.48 -0.47
N ASP A 311 -0.85 -9.19 -1.52
CA ASP A 311 -1.58 -10.34 -2.04
C ASP A 311 -0.62 -11.45 -2.48
N PRO A 312 -0.75 -12.68 -1.92
CA PRO A 312 0.08 -13.83 -2.33
C PRO A 312 -0.09 -14.26 -3.79
N PHE A 313 -1.18 -13.84 -4.44
CA PHE A 313 -1.49 -14.21 -5.82
C PHE A 313 -1.74 -12.98 -6.71
N GLY A 314 -1.25 -11.81 -6.30
CA GLY A 314 -1.56 -10.50 -6.91
C GLY A 314 -1.09 -10.30 -8.36
N ASN A 315 -0.14 -11.11 -8.85
CA ASN A 315 0.35 -11.03 -10.23
C ASN A 315 -0.22 -12.12 -11.17
N LEU A 316 -1.18 -12.93 -10.69
CA LEU A 316 -1.87 -13.88 -11.55
C LEU A 316 -2.78 -13.15 -12.55
N SER A 317 -3.12 -13.83 -13.65
CA SER A 317 -4.22 -13.38 -14.52
C SER A 317 -5.56 -13.51 -13.81
N VAL A 318 -6.60 -12.81 -14.28
CA VAL A 318 -7.95 -12.90 -13.72
C VAL A 318 -8.44 -14.36 -13.70
N LYS A 319 -8.16 -15.12 -14.76
CA LYS A 319 -8.51 -16.53 -14.85
C LYS A 319 -7.80 -17.39 -13.80
N ASN A 320 -6.51 -17.19 -13.61
CA ASN A 320 -5.74 -17.99 -12.64
C ASN A 320 -6.09 -17.60 -11.21
N ARG A 321 -6.37 -16.32 -10.97
CA ARG A 321 -6.86 -15.88 -9.68
C ARG A 321 -8.25 -16.46 -9.38
N LEU A 322 -9.15 -16.51 -10.36
CA LEU A 322 -10.43 -17.18 -10.20
C LEU A 322 -10.25 -18.65 -9.81
N ARG A 323 -9.33 -19.37 -10.45
CA ARG A 323 -9.03 -20.77 -10.13
C ARG A 323 -8.48 -20.94 -8.70
N VAL A 324 -7.69 -19.97 -8.22
CA VAL A 324 -7.25 -19.92 -6.81
C VAL A 324 -8.44 -19.78 -5.87
N GLU A 325 -9.37 -18.85 -6.13
CA GLU A 325 -10.56 -18.68 -5.28
C GLU A 325 -11.51 -19.89 -5.37
N LEU A 326 -11.63 -20.52 -6.54
CA LEU A 326 -12.34 -21.78 -6.71
C LEU A 326 -11.69 -22.91 -5.91
N GLY A 327 -10.36 -22.98 -5.87
CA GLY A 327 -9.60 -23.91 -5.04
C GLY A 327 -9.88 -23.74 -3.56
N LYS A 328 -9.93 -22.49 -3.06
CA LYS A 328 -10.32 -22.20 -1.67
C LYS A 328 -11.74 -22.68 -1.37
N SER A 329 -12.72 -22.42 -2.24
CA SER A 329 -14.09 -22.89 -1.99
C SER A 329 -14.21 -24.41 -2.05
N PHE A 330 -13.49 -25.11 -2.95
CA PHE A 330 -13.46 -26.57 -2.93
C PHE A 330 -12.83 -27.13 -1.65
N TYR A 331 -11.78 -26.48 -1.17
CA TYR A 331 -11.14 -26.85 0.09
C TYR A 331 -12.12 -26.76 1.27
N ASN A 332 -12.85 -25.64 1.38
CA ASN A 332 -13.85 -25.42 2.44
C ASN A 332 -14.95 -26.49 2.47
N ILE A 333 -15.34 -27.02 1.30
CA ILE A 333 -16.31 -28.12 1.20
C ILE A 333 -15.67 -29.52 1.14
N LYS A 334 -14.39 -29.64 1.52
CA LYS A 334 -13.64 -30.89 1.66
C LYS A 334 -13.47 -31.69 0.36
N GLN A 335 -13.42 -31.01 -0.79
CA GLN A 335 -13.17 -31.64 -2.10
C GLN A 335 -11.68 -31.56 -2.49
N GLN A 336 -10.82 -32.21 -1.72
CA GLN A 336 -9.36 -32.12 -1.85
C GLN A 336 -8.83 -32.54 -3.23
N ASP A 337 -9.41 -33.56 -3.86
CA ASP A 337 -9.01 -34.01 -5.20
C ASP A 337 -9.16 -32.88 -6.23
N LYS A 338 -10.23 -32.07 -6.13
CA LYS A 338 -10.43 -30.93 -7.04
C LYS A 338 -9.47 -29.79 -6.76
N VAL A 339 -9.10 -29.57 -5.50
CA VAL A 339 -8.06 -28.59 -5.12
C VAL A 339 -6.73 -28.97 -5.77
N GLN A 340 -6.36 -30.25 -5.70
CA GLN A 340 -5.12 -30.75 -6.28
C GLN A 340 -5.11 -30.63 -7.82
N VAL A 341 -6.20 -31.00 -8.49
CA VAL A 341 -6.34 -30.83 -9.95
C VAL A 341 -6.16 -29.36 -10.35
N LEU A 342 -6.80 -28.42 -9.66
CA LEU A 342 -6.65 -26.99 -9.95
C LEU A 342 -5.21 -26.51 -9.75
N LYS A 343 -4.53 -26.97 -8.69
CA LYS A 343 -3.14 -26.64 -8.43
C LYS A 343 -2.24 -27.10 -9.59
N GLU A 344 -2.41 -28.35 -10.04
CA GLU A 344 -1.64 -28.94 -11.13
C GLU A 344 -1.92 -28.25 -12.47
N GLU A 345 -3.18 -27.89 -12.73
CA GLU A 345 -3.54 -27.13 -13.93
C GLU A 345 -2.87 -25.75 -13.99
N ILE A 346 -2.74 -25.05 -12.86
CA ILE A 346 -2.07 -23.74 -12.83
C ILE A 346 -0.54 -23.91 -12.91
N LEU A 347 0.02 -24.93 -12.25
CA LEU A 347 1.47 -25.19 -12.28
C LEU A 347 1.96 -25.68 -13.65
N SER A 348 1.13 -26.39 -14.41
CA SER A 348 1.49 -26.90 -15.76
C SER A 348 1.46 -25.82 -16.85
N MET A 349 1.19 -24.57 -16.49
CA MET A 349 1.10 -23.46 -17.41
C MET A 349 2.45 -22.97 -17.90
N SER A 350 2.63 -22.93 -19.22
CA SER A 350 3.84 -22.40 -19.86
C SER A 350 4.08 -20.90 -19.61
N SER A 351 3.11 -20.19 -19.04
CA SER A 351 3.21 -18.75 -18.73
C SER A 351 3.91 -18.43 -17.42
N LEU A 352 4.15 -19.41 -16.56
CA LEU A 352 4.87 -19.22 -15.30
C LEU A 352 6.36 -19.49 -15.50
N THR A 353 7.20 -18.68 -14.87
CA THR A 353 8.62 -19.01 -14.74
C THR A 353 8.82 -20.02 -13.60
N ILE A 354 9.95 -20.73 -13.59
CA ILE A 354 10.33 -21.64 -12.48
C ILE A 354 10.26 -20.93 -11.12
N PHE A 355 10.65 -19.65 -11.08
CA PHE A 355 10.55 -18.82 -9.88
C PHE A 355 9.09 -18.67 -9.41
N GLN A 356 8.20 -18.33 -10.34
CA GLN A 356 6.76 -18.17 -10.07
C GLN A 356 6.06 -19.48 -9.71
N GLU A 357 6.41 -20.59 -10.37
CA GLU A 357 5.91 -21.92 -10.03
C GLU A 357 6.22 -22.28 -8.58
N LYS A 358 7.46 -22.04 -8.14
CA LYS A 358 7.89 -22.33 -6.76
C LYS A 358 7.23 -21.42 -5.73
N GLN A 359 7.01 -20.14 -6.07
CA GLN A 359 6.21 -19.26 -5.21
C GLN A 359 4.74 -19.70 -5.15
N LEU A 360 4.14 -20.09 -6.28
CA LEU A 360 2.76 -20.56 -6.36
C LEU A 360 2.58 -21.80 -5.49
N GLU A 361 3.48 -22.77 -5.61
CA GLU A 361 3.47 -23.97 -4.79
C GLU A 361 3.53 -23.64 -3.29
N ALA A 362 4.41 -22.71 -2.88
CA ALA A 362 4.54 -22.28 -1.50
C ALA A 362 3.26 -21.59 -0.98
N TYR A 363 2.76 -20.58 -1.69
CA TYR A 363 1.57 -19.84 -1.26
C TYR A 363 0.29 -20.66 -1.36
N TRP A 364 0.16 -21.57 -2.33
CA TRP A 364 -0.95 -22.51 -2.39
C TRP A 364 -0.99 -23.37 -1.12
N ASN A 365 0.16 -23.90 -0.71
CA ASN A 365 0.23 -24.68 0.51
C ASN A 365 -0.16 -23.83 1.73
N MET A 366 0.40 -22.62 1.86
CA MET A 366 0.16 -21.73 3.01
C MET A 366 -1.28 -21.21 3.15
N TYR A 367 -1.94 -20.88 2.03
CA TYR A 367 -3.20 -20.12 2.05
C TYR A 367 -4.41 -20.89 1.52
N ILE A 368 -4.22 -22.13 1.06
CA ILE A 368 -5.31 -22.97 0.53
C ILE A 368 -5.27 -24.35 1.17
N SER A 369 -4.11 -25.01 1.20
CA SER A 369 -4.01 -26.41 1.62
C SER A 369 -3.80 -26.62 3.13
N THR A 370 -3.56 -25.58 3.93
CA THR A 370 -3.26 -25.67 5.38
C THR A 370 -4.22 -24.92 6.31
N VAL A 371 -5.41 -24.52 5.85
CA VAL A 371 -6.39 -23.79 6.71
C VAL A 371 -7.35 -24.74 7.42
#